data_AF-A0A2K8ZVH4-F1
#
_entry.id   AF-A0A2K8ZVH4-F1
#
_cell.length_a   1.000
_cell.length_b   1.000
_cell.length_c   1.000
_cell.angle_alpha   90.00
_cell.angle_beta   90.00
_cell.angle_gamma   90.00
#
_symmetry.space_group_name_H-M   'P 1'
#
loop_
_entity.id
_entity.type
_entity.pdbx_description
1 polymer ?
#
loop_
_entity_poly.entity_id
_entity_poly.type
_entity_poly.pdbx_seq_one_letter_code
_entity_poly.pdbx_strand_id
1 'polypeptide(L)'
;MIKLLYLSYVDRKKLMVLSIFELLVIGFLVLIIYEKDAYYDMMLEELYYLTYIHDVFTQVFLIVNAMFVLFLVMDHDQAFLKPLMSYFGRLKVSFYKYIYLLLIMIFYSGFVMMSYVVILDILTPLEINININQMLYMFLDMMILMNFILILIRHKYKSLSIIILMIYIFQTLFNDALPYSYQYVIPFFNIHKNYQILELYYKICYICLGFMIYIRKCMSYEP
;
A
#
# COMPACT_ATOMS: atom_id res chain seq x y z
N MET A 1 17.72 13.77 -11.08
CA MET A 1 17.41 13.78 -9.63
C MET A 1 16.87 12.43 -9.15
N ILE A 2 15.93 11.81 -9.88
CA ILE A 2 15.41 10.47 -9.55
C ILE A 2 16.53 9.42 -9.42
N LYS A 3 17.53 9.43 -10.32
CA LYS A 3 18.73 8.56 -10.20
C LYS A 3 19.52 8.77 -8.90
N LEU A 4 19.64 10.02 -8.42
CA LEU A 4 20.32 10.34 -7.17
C LEU A 4 19.48 9.89 -5.95
N LEU A 5 18.17 10.06 -6.03
CA LEU A 5 17.24 9.54 -5.03
C LEU A 5 17.33 8.01 -4.97
N TYR A 6 17.34 7.33 -6.11
CA TYR A 6 17.51 5.87 -6.17
C TYR A 6 18.81 5.42 -5.49
N LEU A 7 19.96 6.03 -5.85
CA LEU A 7 21.24 5.72 -5.20
C LEU A 7 21.24 5.98 -3.70
N SER A 8 20.51 7.00 -3.23
CA SER A 8 20.42 7.32 -1.80
C SER A 8 19.46 6.42 -1.02
N TYR A 9 18.40 5.92 -1.67
CA TYR A 9 17.37 5.10 -1.02
C TYR A 9 17.70 3.62 -1.05
N VAL A 10 18.41 3.16 -2.07
CA VAL A 10 18.68 1.73 -2.33
C VAL A 10 20.05 1.35 -1.78
N ASP A 11 20.09 1.11 -0.47
CA ASP A 11 21.21 0.47 0.19
C ASP A 11 21.13 -1.06 0.09
N ARG A 12 22.28 -1.73 0.05
CA ARG A 12 22.36 -3.21 0.02
C ARG A 12 21.58 -3.87 1.17
N LYS A 13 21.61 -3.26 2.36
CA LYS A 13 20.86 -3.75 3.54
C LYS A 13 19.35 -3.64 3.35
N LYS A 14 18.87 -2.58 2.70
CA LYS A 14 17.44 -2.38 2.46
C LYS A 14 16.93 -3.32 1.37
N LEU A 15 17.71 -3.55 0.31
CA LEU A 15 17.39 -4.58 -0.67
C LEU A 15 17.27 -5.95 -0.03
N MET A 16 18.17 -6.29 0.90
CA MET A 16 18.08 -7.54 1.66
C MET A 16 16.78 -7.61 2.49
N VAL A 17 16.44 -6.55 3.24
CA VAL A 17 15.19 -6.50 4.01
C VAL A 17 13.96 -6.63 3.12
N LEU A 18 13.93 -5.93 1.98
CA LEU A 18 12.86 -6.04 0.99
C LEU A 18 12.74 -7.46 0.44
N SER A 19 13.85 -8.11 0.09
CA SER A 19 13.83 -9.49 -0.39
C SER A 19 13.33 -10.49 0.67
N ILE A 20 13.69 -10.31 1.94
CA ILE A 20 13.19 -11.16 3.04
C ILE A 20 11.69 -10.95 3.21
N PHE A 21 11.25 -9.69 3.15
CA PHE A 21 9.84 -9.35 3.25
C PHE A 21 9.05 -9.96 2.08
N GLU A 22 9.54 -9.85 0.84
CA GLU A 22 8.94 -10.47 -0.35
C GLU A 22 8.87 -12.00 -0.24
N LEU A 23 9.92 -12.65 0.27
CA LEU A 23 9.94 -14.10 0.48
C LEU A 23 8.88 -14.51 1.51
N LEU A 24 8.72 -13.75 2.59
CA LEU A 24 7.66 -13.98 3.58
C LEU A 24 6.27 -13.85 2.93
N VAL A 25 6.05 -12.83 2.10
CA VAL A 25 4.76 -12.64 1.41
C VAL A 25 4.42 -13.83 0.52
N ILE A 26 5.38 -14.30 -0.28
CA ILE A 26 5.20 -15.49 -1.12
C ILE A 26 4.91 -16.71 -0.23
N GLY A 27 5.66 -16.88 0.86
CA GLY A 27 5.43 -17.97 1.82
C GLY A 27 4.02 -17.96 2.42
N PHE A 28 3.52 -16.80 2.82
CA PHE A 28 2.15 -16.67 3.34
C PHE A 28 1.09 -16.98 2.27
N LEU A 29 1.27 -16.48 1.05
CA LEU A 29 0.34 -16.77 -0.06
C LEU A 29 0.27 -18.27 -0.35
N VAL A 30 1.41 -18.96 -0.36
CA VAL A 30 1.47 -20.41 -0.57
C VAL A 30 0.80 -21.16 0.58
N LEU A 31 1.07 -20.78 1.84
CA LEU A 31 0.46 -21.42 3.01
C LEU A 31 -1.06 -21.31 3.03
N ILE A 32 -1.62 -20.16 2.64
CA ILE A 32 -3.06 -19.93 2.59
C ILE A 32 -3.76 -20.87 1.61
N ILE A 33 -3.13 -21.14 0.47
CA ILE A 33 -3.65 -22.07 -0.53
C ILE A 33 -3.60 -23.49 0.03
N TYR A 34 -2.47 -23.89 0.62
CA TYR A 34 -2.30 -25.25 1.18
C TYR A 34 -3.17 -25.56 2.41
N GLU A 35 -3.45 -24.58 3.29
CA GLU A 35 -4.27 -24.81 4.49
C GLU A 35 -5.71 -25.21 4.14
N LYS A 36 -6.23 -24.72 3.01
CA LYS A 36 -7.62 -24.97 2.59
C LYS A 36 -7.80 -26.19 1.70
N ASP A 37 -6.77 -26.65 0.99
CA ASP A 37 -6.78 -27.96 0.33
C ASP A 37 -7.02 -29.12 1.31
N ALA A 38 -6.81 -28.90 2.62
CA ALA A 38 -7.10 -29.88 3.67
C ALA A 38 -8.60 -30.09 3.95
N TYR A 39 -9.49 -29.17 3.52
CA TYR A 39 -10.93 -29.26 3.71
C TYR A 39 -11.64 -29.63 2.39
N TYR A 40 -11.71 -30.94 2.12
CA TYR A 40 -12.33 -31.54 0.92
C TYR A 40 -13.77 -31.06 0.64
N ASP A 41 -14.53 -30.62 1.64
CA ASP A 41 -15.94 -30.22 1.49
C ASP A 41 -16.13 -28.86 0.77
N MET A 42 -15.10 -28.01 0.70
CA MET A 42 -15.16 -26.72 -0.02
C MET A 42 -14.75 -26.81 -1.50
N MET A 43 -14.18 -27.93 -1.94
CA MET A 43 -13.84 -28.16 -3.36
C MET A 43 -15.07 -28.46 -4.24
N LEU A 44 -16.25 -28.68 -3.65
CA LEU A 44 -17.46 -29.05 -4.39
C LEU A 44 -18.11 -27.87 -5.16
N GLU A 45 -17.79 -26.62 -4.81
CA GLU A 45 -18.22 -25.43 -5.56
C GLU A 45 -17.02 -24.55 -5.92
N GLU A 46 -16.53 -24.67 -7.16
CA GLU A 46 -15.40 -23.90 -7.70
C GLU A 46 -15.55 -22.38 -7.49
N LEU A 47 -16.78 -21.87 -7.61
CA LEU A 47 -17.11 -20.46 -7.40
C LEU A 47 -16.86 -19.99 -5.96
N TYR A 48 -17.18 -20.83 -4.97
CA TYR A 48 -16.99 -20.49 -3.56
C TYR A 48 -15.51 -20.51 -3.16
N TYR A 49 -14.75 -21.46 -3.73
CA TYR A 49 -13.32 -21.53 -3.52
C TYR A 49 -12.60 -20.32 -4.14
N LEU A 50 -13.01 -19.91 -5.34
CA LEU A 50 -12.45 -18.76 -6.04
C LEU A 50 -12.75 -17.44 -5.32
N THR A 51 -13.99 -17.21 -4.84
CA THR A 51 -14.32 -16.02 -4.06
C THR A 51 -13.54 -15.96 -2.75
N TYR A 52 -13.42 -17.08 -2.04
CA TYR A 52 -12.64 -17.15 -0.81
C TYR A 52 -11.16 -16.82 -1.03
N ILE A 53 -10.52 -17.42 -2.06
CA ILE A 53 -9.13 -17.12 -2.39
C ILE A 53 -8.95 -15.63 -2.69
N HIS A 54 -9.87 -15.05 -3.47
CA HIS A 54 -9.83 -13.62 -3.77
C HIS A 54 -9.97 -12.75 -2.51
N ASP A 55 -10.88 -13.09 -1.60
CA ASP A 55 -11.10 -12.32 -0.37
C ASP A 55 -9.86 -12.39 0.54
N VAL A 56 -9.32 -13.58 0.78
CA VAL A 56 -8.10 -13.74 1.59
C VAL A 56 -6.92 -13.05 0.93
N PHE A 57 -6.77 -13.18 -0.39
CA PHE A 57 -5.74 -12.48 -1.13
C PHE A 57 -5.85 -10.97 -0.96
N THR A 58 -7.06 -10.41 -1.09
CA THR A 58 -7.24 -8.95 -0.95
C THR A 58 -6.87 -8.49 0.45
N GLN A 59 -7.20 -9.24 1.50
CA GLN A 59 -6.81 -8.91 2.87
C GLN A 59 -5.28 -8.94 3.05
N VAL A 60 -4.61 -10.00 2.57
CA VAL A 60 -3.14 -10.13 2.64
C VAL A 60 -2.48 -9.01 1.83
N PHE A 61 -2.98 -8.74 0.63
CA PHE A 61 -2.49 -7.68 -0.25
C PHE A 61 -2.57 -6.31 0.45
N LEU A 62 -3.70 -6.00 1.10
CA LEU A 62 -3.86 -4.74 1.82
C LEU A 62 -2.89 -4.61 3.00
N ILE A 63 -2.72 -5.67 3.80
CA ILE A 63 -1.82 -5.67 4.96
C ILE A 63 -0.37 -5.51 4.51
N VAL A 64 0.07 -6.32 3.54
CA VAL A 64 1.44 -6.34 3.02
C VAL A 64 1.79 -4.99 2.39
N ASN A 65 0.92 -4.46 1.53
CA ASN A 65 1.17 -3.16 0.90
C ASN A 65 1.17 -2.02 1.91
N ALA A 66 0.27 -2.03 2.91
CA ALA A 66 0.30 -1.00 3.95
C ALA A 66 1.63 -1.00 4.71
N MET A 67 2.11 -2.19 5.09
CA MET A 67 3.41 -2.34 5.76
C MET A 67 4.57 -1.87 4.88
N PHE A 68 4.54 -2.20 3.59
CA PHE A 68 5.52 -1.72 2.62
C PHE A 68 5.52 -0.18 2.48
N VAL A 69 4.34 0.44 2.38
CA VAL A 69 4.20 1.91 2.38
C VAL A 69 4.85 2.51 3.62
N LEU A 70 4.60 1.93 4.79
CA LEU A 70 5.20 2.42 6.03
C LEU A 70 6.73 2.30 6.00
N PHE A 71 7.29 1.17 5.56
CA PHE A 71 8.75 1.02 5.42
C PHE A 71 9.36 2.06 4.47
N LEU A 72 8.77 2.27 3.30
CA LEU A 72 9.24 3.27 2.34
C LEU A 72 9.22 4.68 2.91
N VAL A 73 8.12 5.03 3.58
CA VAL A 73 7.88 6.40 4.02
C VAL A 73 8.63 6.69 5.33
N MET A 74 8.92 5.69 6.17
CA MET A 74 9.77 5.85 7.38
C MET A 74 11.19 6.37 7.05
N ASP A 75 11.69 6.06 5.86
CA ASP A 75 12.97 6.57 5.34
C ASP A 75 12.89 7.98 4.76
N HIS A 76 11.74 8.66 4.88
CA HIS A 76 11.57 10.03 4.41
C HIS A 76 12.60 10.99 5.04
N ASP A 77 12.92 10.90 6.32
CA ASP A 77 13.76 11.89 7.03
C ASP A 77 15.25 11.51 7.07
N GLN A 78 15.81 10.97 5.99
CA GLN A 78 17.23 10.65 5.93
C GLN A 78 18.12 11.91 5.89
N ALA A 79 19.18 11.92 6.71
CA ALA A 79 20.14 13.03 6.79
C ALA A 79 20.80 13.36 5.44
N PHE A 80 20.92 12.37 4.55
CA PHE A 80 21.49 12.51 3.21
C PHE A 80 20.65 13.35 2.24
N LEU A 81 19.38 13.64 2.58
CA LEU A 81 18.54 14.54 1.78
C LEU A 81 18.82 16.02 2.08
N LYS A 82 19.46 16.35 3.20
CA LYS A 82 19.75 17.74 3.60
C LYS A 82 20.64 18.50 2.60
N PRO A 83 21.73 17.90 2.05
CA PRO A 83 22.53 18.56 1.01
C PRO A 83 21.75 18.77 -0.30
N LEU A 84 20.92 17.81 -0.71
CA LEU A 84 20.11 17.94 -1.93
C LEU A 84 19.14 19.13 -1.85
N MET A 85 18.58 19.37 -0.66
CA MET A 85 17.70 20.52 -0.40
C MET A 85 18.43 21.87 -0.56
N SER A 86 19.73 21.95 -0.28
CA SER A 86 20.50 23.20 -0.47
C SER A 86 20.89 23.44 -1.92
N TYR A 87 21.19 22.38 -2.69
CA TYR A 87 21.63 22.52 -4.09
C TYR A 87 20.47 22.74 -5.08
N PHE A 88 19.35 22.04 -4.92
CA PHE A 88 18.26 22.05 -5.92
C PHE A 88 17.01 22.82 -5.49
N GLY A 89 16.99 23.29 -4.24
CA GLY A 89 15.84 23.96 -3.64
C GLY A 89 14.78 22.98 -3.13
N ARG A 90 14.14 23.35 -2.01
CA ARG A 90 13.26 22.46 -1.24
C ARG A 90 12.05 21.93 -2.01
N LEU A 91 11.37 22.82 -2.75
CA LEU A 91 10.18 22.48 -3.54
C LEU A 91 10.46 21.40 -4.58
N LYS A 92 11.55 21.55 -5.34
CA LYS A 92 11.91 20.59 -6.39
C LYS A 92 12.21 19.24 -5.74
N VAL A 93 13.01 19.22 -4.67
CA VAL A 93 13.38 17.96 -4.00
C VAL A 93 12.16 17.25 -3.40
N SER A 94 11.24 17.95 -2.71
CA SER A 94 10.02 17.34 -2.16
C SER A 94 9.11 16.80 -3.26
N PHE A 95 8.98 17.51 -4.38
CA PHE A 95 8.16 17.09 -5.52
C PHE A 95 8.67 15.80 -6.15
N TYR A 96 9.96 15.75 -6.52
CA TYR A 96 10.55 14.55 -7.14
C TYR A 96 10.66 13.39 -6.17
N LYS A 97 10.76 13.65 -4.86
CA LYS A 97 10.68 12.61 -3.83
C LYS A 97 9.30 11.96 -3.79
N TYR A 98 8.25 12.77 -3.83
CA TYR A 98 6.88 12.27 -3.92
C TYR A 98 6.68 11.41 -5.17
N ILE A 99 7.13 11.89 -6.34
CA ILE A 99 7.09 11.11 -7.59
C ILE A 99 7.87 9.81 -7.46
N TYR A 100 9.04 9.83 -6.83
CA TYR A 100 9.85 8.63 -6.63
C TYR A 100 9.13 7.59 -5.76
N LEU A 101 8.51 8.01 -4.66
CA LEU A 101 7.72 7.12 -3.80
C LEU A 101 6.53 6.54 -4.55
N LEU A 102 5.81 7.35 -5.34
CA LEU A 102 4.72 6.87 -6.18
C LEU A 102 5.17 5.82 -7.20
N LEU A 103 6.31 6.06 -7.86
CA LEU A 103 6.84 5.14 -8.86
C LEU A 103 7.21 3.79 -8.22
N ILE A 104 7.90 3.78 -7.07
CA ILE A 104 8.21 2.53 -6.36
C ILE A 104 6.94 1.80 -5.95
N MET A 105 5.94 2.53 -5.44
CA MET A 105 4.66 1.94 -5.05
C MET A 105 3.97 1.23 -6.21
N ILE A 106 3.96 1.84 -7.40
CA ILE A 106 3.40 1.22 -8.62
C ILE A 106 4.14 -0.09 -8.92
N PHE A 107 5.47 -0.06 -8.97
CA PHE A 107 6.26 -1.26 -9.28
C PHE A 107 6.04 -2.37 -8.25
N TYR A 108 6.00 -2.04 -6.96
CA TYR A 108 5.78 -3.03 -5.91
C TYR A 108 4.37 -3.63 -5.98
N SER A 109 3.33 -2.81 -6.13
CA SER A 109 1.97 -3.31 -6.29
C SER A 109 1.83 -4.22 -7.51
N GLY A 110 2.48 -3.86 -8.63
CA GLY A 110 2.50 -4.70 -9.83
C GLY A 110 3.22 -6.03 -9.58
N PHE A 111 4.35 -6.01 -8.86
CA PHE A 111 5.09 -7.22 -8.51
C PHE A 111 4.28 -8.17 -7.65
N VAL A 112 3.66 -7.68 -6.57
CA VAL A 112 2.80 -8.51 -5.69
C VAL A 112 1.65 -9.10 -6.50
N MET A 113 1.04 -8.32 -7.39
CA MET A 113 -0.04 -8.82 -8.24
C MET A 113 0.40 -9.93 -9.19
N MET A 114 1.54 -9.77 -9.86
CA MET A 114 2.06 -10.81 -10.74
C MET A 114 2.43 -12.06 -9.95
N SER A 115 3.00 -11.91 -8.75
CA SER A 115 3.32 -13.05 -7.89
C SER A 115 2.07 -13.84 -7.50
N TYR A 116 0.95 -13.17 -7.23
CA TYR A 116 -0.32 -13.81 -6.92
C TYR A 116 -0.85 -14.65 -8.08
N VAL A 117 -0.90 -14.07 -9.28
CA VAL A 117 -1.38 -14.76 -10.49
C VAL A 117 -0.53 -15.99 -10.76
N VAL A 118 0.80 -15.84 -10.73
CA VAL A 118 1.74 -16.95 -10.97
C VAL A 118 1.59 -18.06 -9.91
N ILE A 119 1.44 -17.70 -8.64
CA ILE A 119 1.29 -18.70 -7.56
C ILE A 119 -0.02 -19.48 -7.73
N LEU A 120 -1.12 -18.81 -8.05
CA LEU A 120 -2.39 -19.49 -8.26
C LEU A 120 -2.42 -20.33 -9.53
N ASP A 121 -1.87 -19.84 -10.65
CA ASP A 121 -1.79 -20.61 -11.90
C ASP A 121 -0.95 -21.90 -11.72
N ILE A 122 0.06 -21.87 -10.84
CA ILE A 122 0.91 -23.03 -10.55
C ILE A 122 0.25 -24.00 -9.58
N LEU A 123 -0.42 -23.49 -8.53
CA LEU A 123 -0.96 -24.32 -7.44
C LEU A 123 -2.39 -24.78 -7.68
N THR A 124 -3.17 -24.05 -8.47
CA THR A 124 -4.60 -24.33 -8.69
C THR A 124 -4.93 -24.33 -10.19
N PRO A 125 -5.76 -25.25 -10.69
CA PRO A 125 -6.15 -25.29 -12.10
C PRO A 125 -7.24 -24.27 -12.47
N LEU A 126 -7.43 -23.21 -11.69
CA LEU A 126 -8.57 -22.27 -11.81
C LEU A 126 -8.26 -21.14 -12.80
N GLU A 127 -9.21 -20.82 -13.68
CA GLU A 127 -9.12 -19.62 -14.52
C GLU A 127 -9.44 -18.37 -13.69
N ILE A 128 -8.44 -17.51 -13.51
CA ILE A 128 -8.57 -16.32 -12.66
C ILE A 128 -9.08 -15.13 -13.47
N ASN A 129 -10.19 -14.54 -13.02
CA ASN A 129 -10.63 -13.23 -13.50
C ASN A 129 -10.11 -12.12 -12.57
N ILE A 130 -9.09 -11.40 -13.02
CA ILE A 130 -8.52 -10.26 -12.30
C ILE A 130 -9.47 -9.07 -12.38
N ASN A 131 -10.07 -8.68 -11.25
CA ASN A 131 -10.89 -7.47 -11.18
C ASN A 131 -10.01 -6.20 -11.12
N ILE A 132 -9.73 -5.62 -12.28
CA ILE A 132 -8.89 -4.41 -12.43
C ILE A 132 -9.42 -3.24 -11.59
N ASN A 133 -10.75 -3.09 -11.47
CA ASN A 133 -11.34 -2.00 -10.72
C ASN A 133 -10.99 -2.10 -9.23
N GLN A 134 -11.12 -3.29 -8.65
CA GLN A 134 -10.77 -3.54 -7.25
C GLN A 134 -9.29 -3.23 -7.00
N MET A 135 -8.40 -3.58 -7.93
CA MET A 135 -6.98 -3.26 -7.81
C MET A 135 -6.70 -1.76 -7.82
N LEU A 136 -7.38 -1.02 -8.69
CA LEU A 136 -7.28 0.44 -8.73
C LEU A 136 -7.69 1.06 -7.39
N TYR A 137 -8.77 0.58 -6.78
CA TYR A 137 -9.18 1.07 -5.46
C TYR A 137 -8.20 0.74 -4.35
N MET A 138 -7.68 -0.49 -4.31
CA MET A 138 -6.66 -0.88 -3.34
C MET A 138 -5.38 -0.06 -3.50
N PHE A 139 -4.97 0.24 -4.73
CA PHE A 139 -3.81 1.10 -5.01
C PHE A 139 -4.04 2.55 -4.55
N LEU A 140 -5.22 3.11 -4.80
CA LEU A 140 -5.58 4.45 -4.35
C LEU A 140 -5.59 4.58 -2.82
N ASP A 141 -6.02 3.53 -2.09
CA ASP A 141 -5.94 3.50 -0.63
C ASP A 141 -4.50 3.62 -0.13
N MET A 142 -3.57 2.91 -0.78
CA MET A 142 -2.15 2.97 -0.42
C MET A 142 -1.56 4.35 -0.67
N MET A 143 -1.99 5.05 -1.73
CA MET A 143 -1.60 6.45 -1.96
C MET A 143 -2.13 7.39 -0.87
N ILE A 144 -3.35 7.16 -0.39
CA ILE A 144 -3.92 7.94 0.71
C ILE A 144 -3.14 7.69 2.00
N LEU A 145 -2.86 6.43 2.31
CA LEU A 145 -2.07 6.02 3.48
C LEU A 145 -0.65 6.60 3.44
N MET A 146 0.01 6.57 2.28
CA MET A 146 1.31 7.21 2.06
C MET A 146 1.25 8.71 2.38
N ASN A 147 0.23 9.43 1.89
CA ASN A 147 0.06 10.85 2.15
C ASN A 147 -0.15 11.15 3.65
N PHE A 148 -0.99 10.38 4.34
CA PHE A 148 -1.17 10.53 5.79
C PHE A 148 0.13 10.33 6.56
N ILE A 149 0.91 9.30 6.21
CA ILE A 149 2.20 9.02 6.86
C ILE A 149 3.19 10.15 6.56
N LEU A 150 3.29 10.65 5.32
CA LEU A 150 4.17 11.76 4.95
C LEU A 150 3.85 13.06 5.73
N ILE A 151 2.57 13.33 5.97
CA ILE A 151 2.13 14.48 6.77
C ILE A 151 2.56 14.31 8.24
N LEU A 152 2.58 13.10 8.77
CA LEU A 152 2.84 12.84 10.19
C LEU A 152 4.28 12.54 10.55
N ILE A 153 5.10 12.11 9.58
CA ILE A 153 6.53 11.91 9.82
C ILE A 153 7.17 13.27 10.12
N ARG A 154 7.38 13.45 11.42
CA ARG A 154 8.39 14.27 12.06
C ARG A 154 9.08 13.32 13.02
N HIS A 155 10.38 13.47 13.28
CA HIS A 155 11.11 12.59 14.21
C HIS A 155 10.40 12.32 15.55
N LYS A 156 9.55 13.23 16.04
CA LYS A 156 8.76 13.09 17.29
C LYS A 156 7.46 12.26 17.16
N TYR A 157 6.92 12.06 15.96
CA TYR A 157 5.60 11.46 15.72
C TYR A 157 5.65 10.15 14.91
N LYS A 158 6.83 9.52 14.80
CA LYS A 158 6.98 8.23 14.08
C LYS A 158 6.09 7.11 14.65
N SER A 159 5.73 7.16 15.92
CA SER A 159 4.78 6.22 16.53
C SER A 159 3.34 6.44 16.06
N LEU A 160 2.92 7.69 15.78
CA LEU A 160 1.57 7.99 15.27
C LEU A 160 1.34 7.44 13.87
N SER A 161 2.37 7.43 13.00
CA SER A 161 2.25 6.78 11.68
C SER A 161 2.02 5.28 11.78
N ILE A 162 2.60 4.62 12.79
CA ILE A 162 2.36 3.19 13.05
C ILE A 162 0.93 2.97 13.55
N ILE A 163 0.44 3.84 14.45
CA ILE A 163 -0.94 3.76 14.98
C ILE A 163 -1.97 3.90 13.86
N ILE A 164 -1.77 4.81 12.91
CA ILE A 164 -2.69 4.99 11.76
C ILE A 164 -2.71 3.76 10.86
N LEU A 165 -1.54 3.15 10.64
CA LEU A 165 -1.47 1.90 9.90
C LEU A 165 -2.17 0.76 10.64
N MET A 166 -2.05 0.68 11.97
CA MET A 166 -2.79 -0.30 12.78
C MET A 166 -4.30 -0.07 12.71
N ILE A 167 -4.76 1.18 12.74
CA ILE A 167 -6.18 1.52 12.55
C ILE A 167 -6.64 1.10 11.15
N TYR A 168 -5.81 1.32 10.13
CA TYR A 168 -6.11 0.87 8.77
C TYR A 168 -6.27 -0.65 8.69
N ILE A 169 -5.29 -1.40 9.20
CA ILE A 169 -5.34 -2.87 9.21
C ILE A 169 -6.57 -3.36 9.98
N PHE A 170 -6.85 -2.77 11.14
CA PHE A 170 -8.04 -3.09 11.93
C PHE A 170 -9.33 -2.83 11.13
N GLN A 171 -9.43 -1.68 10.45
CA GLN A 171 -10.59 -1.37 9.60
C GLN A 171 -10.73 -2.36 8.43
N THR A 172 -9.63 -2.79 7.81
CA THR A 172 -9.68 -3.76 6.71
C THR A 172 -10.15 -5.14 7.17
N LEU A 173 -9.80 -5.56 8.40
CA LEU A 173 -10.20 -6.85 8.96
C LEU A 173 -11.64 -6.87 9.50
N PHE A 174 -12.16 -5.73 9.98
CA PHE A 174 -13.49 -5.63 10.61
C PHE A 174 -14.49 -4.80 9.78
N ASN A 175 -14.31 -4.74 8.46
CA ASN A 175 -15.03 -3.83 7.56
C ASN A 175 -16.56 -4.02 7.58
N ASP A 176 -17.04 -5.21 7.94
CA ASP A 176 -18.47 -5.55 8.02
C ASP A 176 -19.17 -5.02 9.27
N ALA A 177 -18.41 -4.64 10.30
CA ALA A 177 -18.96 -4.21 11.59
C ALA A 177 -19.10 -2.68 11.73
N LEU A 178 -18.52 -1.88 10.81
CA LEU A 178 -18.40 -0.43 10.97
C LEU A 178 -19.59 0.34 10.35
N PRO A 179 -20.15 1.35 11.07
CA PRO A 179 -21.26 2.14 10.56
C PRO A 179 -20.88 2.96 9.31
N TYR A 180 -21.82 3.06 8.37
CA TYR A 180 -21.70 3.75 7.07
C TYR A 180 -21.16 5.19 7.15
N SER A 181 -21.46 5.93 8.21
CA SER A 181 -21.06 7.33 8.37
C SER A 181 -19.55 7.53 8.53
N TYR A 182 -18.82 6.53 9.05
CA TYR A 182 -17.38 6.65 9.28
C TYR A 182 -16.54 6.51 7.99
N GLN A 183 -17.11 5.99 6.91
CA GLN A 183 -16.40 5.79 5.63
C GLN A 183 -16.09 7.09 4.89
N TYR A 184 -16.83 8.16 5.14
CA TYR A 184 -16.54 9.48 4.54
C TYR A 184 -15.41 10.23 5.25
N VAL A 185 -15.16 9.90 6.52
CA VAL A 185 -14.08 10.48 7.32
C VAL A 185 -12.75 9.84 6.96
N ILE A 186 -12.77 8.54 6.62
CA ILE A 186 -11.60 7.77 6.24
C ILE A 186 -11.93 6.93 4.99
N PRO A 187 -11.54 7.41 3.79
CA PRO A 187 -11.95 6.83 2.50
C PRO A 187 -11.12 5.58 2.15
N PHE A 188 -11.23 4.54 2.96
CA PHE A 188 -10.63 3.23 2.67
C PHE A 188 -11.65 2.31 2.00
N PHE A 189 -11.16 1.49 1.07
CA PHE A 189 -11.94 0.60 0.25
C PHE A 189 -12.78 -0.37 1.09
N ASN A 190 -14.04 -0.54 0.69
CA ASN A 190 -14.92 -1.55 1.23
C ASN A 190 -15.43 -2.45 0.09
N ILE A 191 -15.17 -3.75 0.25
CA ILE A 191 -15.42 -4.81 -0.73
C ILE A 191 -16.94 -4.95 -1.04
N HIS A 192 -17.82 -4.53 -0.13
CA HIS A 192 -19.26 -4.83 -0.20
C HIS A 192 -20.15 -3.75 -0.84
N LYS A 193 -19.61 -2.75 -1.55
CA LYS A 193 -20.43 -1.61 -2.02
C LYS A 193 -20.33 -1.29 -3.52
N ASN A 194 -21.50 -1.05 -4.11
CA ASN A 194 -21.73 -0.72 -5.53
C ASN A 194 -21.48 0.77 -5.89
N TYR A 195 -20.91 1.60 -5.00
CA TYR A 195 -20.72 3.05 -5.23
C TYR A 195 -19.32 3.41 -5.78
N GLN A 196 -18.79 2.55 -6.63
CA GLN A 196 -17.41 2.61 -7.14
C GLN A 196 -17.03 4.01 -7.68
N ILE A 197 -17.88 4.60 -8.53
CA ILE A 197 -17.56 5.87 -9.21
C ILE A 197 -17.40 7.06 -8.23
N LEU A 198 -18.29 7.20 -7.25
CA LEU A 198 -18.24 8.31 -6.30
C LEU A 198 -17.02 8.19 -5.37
N GLU A 199 -16.73 6.97 -4.94
CA GLU A 199 -15.57 6.65 -4.10
C GLU A 199 -14.25 7.01 -4.79
N LEU A 200 -14.14 6.77 -6.10
CA LEU A 200 -12.96 7.10 -6.89
C LEU A 200 -12.66 8.61 -6.86
N TYR A 201 -13.68 9.44 -7.08
CA TYR A 201 -13.52 10.90 -7.05
C TYR A 201 -13.09 11.41 -5.67
N TYR A 202 -13.67 10.87 -4.60
CA TYR A 202 -13.26 11.23 -3.23
C TYR A 202 -11.80 10.85 -2.97
N LYS A 203 -11.37 9.65 -3.36
CA LYS A 203 -9.98 9.21 -3.19
C LYS A 203 -8.99 10.13 -3.90
N ILE A 204 -9.29 10.54 -5.13
CA ILE A 204 -8.46 11.50 -5.88
C ILE A 204 -8.39 12.84 -5.13
N CYS A 205 -9.51 13.36 -4.63
CA CYS A 205 -9.53 14.60 -3.85
C CYS A 205 -8.66 14.50 -2.58
N TYR A 206 -8.73 13.38 -1.86
CA TYR A 206 -7.90 13.14 -0.67
C TYR A 206 -6.40 13.07 -1.01
N ILE A 207 -6.03 12.44 -2.13
CA ILE A 207 -4.64 12.38 -2.60
C ILE A 207 -4.13 13.79 -2.94
N CYS A 208 -4.91 14.57 -3.70
CA CYS A 208 -4.56 15.95 -4.06
C CYS A 208 -4.42 16.84 -2.82
N LEU A 209 -5.37 16.75 -1.89
CA LEU A 209 -5.35 17.53 -0.65
C LEU A 209 -4.16 17.13 0.23
N GLY A 210 -3.90 15.83 0.39
CA GLY A 210 -2.75 15.31 1.13
C GLY A 210 -1.42 15.80 0.56
N PHE A 211 -1.29 15.77 -0.77
CA PHE A 211 -0.12 16.29 -1.48
C PHE A 211 0.08 17.80 -1.28
N MET A 212 -0.98 18.59 -1.35
CA MET A 212 -0.93 20.05 -1.13
C MET A 212 -0.50 20.38 0.30
N ILE A 213 -1.03 19.66 1.30
CA ILE A 213 -0.62 19.80 2.71
C ILE A 213 0.86 19.42 2.87
N TYR A 214 1.29 18.32 2.25
CA TYR A 214 2.68 17.87 2.27
C TYR A 214 3.65 18.93 1.71
N ILE A 215 3.33 19.50 0.54
CA ILE A 215 4.15 20.58 -0.06
C ILE A 215 4.20 21.80 0.87
N ARG A 216 3.05 22.23 1.39
CA ARG A 216 2.98 23.38 2.30
C ARG A 216 3.85 23.16 3.54
N LYS A 217 3.79 21.95 4.13
CA LYS A 217 4.62 21.55 5.28
C LYS A 217 6.11 21.59 4.94
N CYS A 218 6.51 21.15 3.75
CA CYS A 218 7.91 21.20 3.31
C CYS A 218 8.41 22.63 3.10
N MET A 219 7.52 23.56 2.72
CA MET A 219 7.81 24.97 2.51
C MET A 219 7.99 25.75 3.81
N SER A 220 7.11 25.52 4.79
CA SER A 220 7.11 26.24 6.08
C SER A 220 8.22 25.83 7.04
N TYR A 221 9.11 24.93 6.63
CA TYR A 221 10.16 24.39 7.49
C TYR A 221 11.37 25.33 7.52
N GLU A 222 11.52 26.17 8.54
CA GLU A 222 12.82 26.79 8.86
C GLU A 222 13.65 25.83 9.73
N PRO A 223 14.97 25.72 9.48
CA PRO A 223 15.85 24.73 10.11
C PRO A 223 15.96 24.89 11.63
#